data_AF-A0A285NQV6-F1
#
_entry.id   AF-A0A285NQV6-F1
#
_cell.length_a   1.000
_cell.length_b   1.000
_cell.length_c   1.000
_cell.angle_alpha   90.00
_cell.angle_beta   90.00
_cell.angle_gamma   90.00
#
_symmetry.space_group_name_H-M   'P 1'
#
loop_
_entity.id
_entity.type
_entity.pdbx_description
1 polymer ?
#
loop_
_entity_poly.entity_id
_entity_poly.type
_entity_poly.pdbx_seq_one_letter_code
_entity_poly.pdbx_strand_id
1 'polypeptide(L)'
;MTEHGRGHEDWVGNDHLTKVHEETLGNGARIHVTARQVADKQYRVEMRVHDSGGQLIHEQIARKEDDPGPTSELLKWGIDQAKRHAGGHRGAPMDDHHQKTPI
;
A
#
# COMPACT_ATOMS: atom_id res chain seq x y z
N MET A 1 13.65 -26.93 -12.72
CA MET A 1 12.19 -26.69 -12.56
C MET A 1 12.08 -25.58 -11.52
N THR A 2 11.33 -24.53 -11.84
CA THR A 2 11.40 -23.21 -11.21
C THR A 2 10.76 -23.23 -9.83
N GLU A 3 11.57 -23.01 -8.78
CA GLU A 3 11.13 -22.99 -7.38
C GLU A 3 10.45 -21.63 -7.10
N HIS A 4 9.12 -21.60 -7.16
CA HIS A 4 8.31 -20.50 -6.65
C HIS A 4 8.13 -20.69 -5.15
N GLY A 5 8.84 -19.91 -4.36
CA GLY A 5 8.71 -19.89 -2.91
C GLY A 5 9.46 -18.71 -2.31
N ARG A 6 9.12 -17.47 -2.68
CA ARG A 6 9.64 -16.32 -1.93
C ARG A 6 8.94 -16.28 -0.58
N GLY A 7 9.75 -16.43 0.46
CA GLY A 7 9.36 -16.59 1.83
C GLY A 7 8.36 -15.52 2.28
N HIS A 8 7.29 -16.01 2.87
CA HIS A 8 6.45 -15.27 3.79
C HIS A 8 7.30 -15.01 5.04
N GLU A 9 8.07 -13.93 5.03
CA GLU A 9 8.87 -13.51 6.18
C GLU A 9 7.92 -13.01 7.28
N ASP A 10 7.90 -13.84 8.31
CA ASP A 10 7.35 -13.64 9.64
C ASP A 10 7.66 -12.23 10.19
N TRP A 11 6.62 -11.42 10.43
CA TRP A 11 6.74 -10.20 11.22
C TRP A 11 5.58 -10.09 12.20
N VAL A 12 5.61 -10.95 13.22
CA VAL A 12 4.92 -10.70 14.49
C VAL A 12 5.78 -9.71 15.29
N GLY A 13 5.46 -8.43 15.14
CA GLY A 13 6.02 -7.37 15.97
C GLY A 13 5.05 -6.22 15.97
N ASN A 14 4.52 -5.89 17.14
CA ASN A 14 3.68 -4.70 17.37
C ASN A 14 4.58 -3.45 17.34
N ASP A 15 5.23 -3.28 16.20
CA ASP A 15 6.35 -2.41 15.99
C ASP A 15 5.82 -1.18 15.27
N HIS A 16 5.58 -0.12 16.04
CA HIS A 16 5.14 1.18 15.52
C HIS A 16 6.26 1.90 14.74
N LEU A 17 7.35 1.21 14.36
CA LEU A 17 8.42 1.81 13.57
C LEU A 17 7.93 2.09 12.16
N THR A 18 8.58 3.08 11.54
CA THR A 18 8.31 3.44 10.15
C THR A 18 8.62 2.25 9.25
N LYS A 19 7.62 1.78 8.51
CA LYS A 19 7.76 0.77 7.47
C LYS A 19 7.74 1.42 6.10
N VAL A 20 8.69 1.03 5.26
CA VAL A 20 8.81 1.50 3.88
C VAL A 20 8.78 0.29 2.98
N HIS A 21 8.03 0.39 1.88
CA HIS A 21 7.99 -0.58 0.81
C HIS A 21 8.24 0.11 -0.51
N GLU A 22 9.16 -0.43 -1.28
CA GLU A 22 9.46 0.05 -2.61
C GLU A 22 9.56 -1.13 -3.56
N GLU A 23 8.87 -1.05 -4.68
CA GLU A 23 8.84 -2.10 -5.69
C GLU A 23 8.73 -1.49 -7.08
N THR A 24 9.47 -2.04 -8.03
CA THR A 24 9.28 -1.78 -9.46
C THR A 24 8.41 -2.88 -10.04
N LEU A 25 7.26 -2.49 -10.60
CA LEU A 25 6.31 -3.39 -11.23
C LEU A 25 6.78 -3.83 -12.62
N GLY A 26 6.19 -4.90 -13.14
CA GLY A 26 6.54 -5.45 -14.46
C GLY A 26 6.27 -4.50 -15.64
N ASN A 27 5.47 -3.45 -15.46
CA ASN A 27 5.25 -2.39 -16.45
C ASN A 27 6.26 -1.23 -16.34
N GLY A 28 7.27 -1.34 -15.48
CA GLY A 28 8.28 -0.30 -15.23
C GLY A 28 7.87 0.76 -14.22
N ALA A 29 6.62 0.79 -13.75
CA ALA A 29 6.19 1.74 -12.72
C ALA A 29 6.83 1.40 -11.37
N ARG A 30 7.26 2.43 -10.62
CA ARG A 30 7.83 2.28 -9.27
C ARG A 30 6.85 2.77 -8.23
N ILE A 31 6.44 1.88 -7.34
CA ILE A 31 5.63 2.24 -6.17
C ILE A 31 6.54 2.45 -4.97
N HIS A 32 6.23 3.45 -4.16
CA HIS A 32 6.90 3.76 -2.90
C HIS A 32 5.83 4.06 -1.87
N VAL A 33 5.74 3.22 -0.84
CA VAL A 33 4.73 3.31 0.21
C VAL A 33 5.42 3.36 1.56
N THR A 34 5.08 4.37 2.35
CA THR A 34 5.64 4.59 3.68
C THR A 34 4.51 4.65 4.68
N ALA A 35 4.48 3.71 5.64
CA ALA A 35 3.55 3.71 6.76
C ALA A 35 4.32 4.02 8.04
N ARG A 36 3.89 5.03 8.80
CA ARG A 36 4.53 5.43 10.06
C ARG A 36 3.53 5.94 11.08
N GLN A 37 3.80 5.69 12.36
CA GLN A 37 3.12 6.41 13.43
C GLN A 37 3.67 7.84 13.52
N VAL A 38 2.78 8.83 13.54
CA VAL A 38 3.14 10.27 13.63
C VAL A 38 2.82 10.87 15.00
N ALA A 39 1.87 10.28 15.74
CA ALA A 39 1.58 10.59 17.14
C ALA A 39 0.90 9.39 17.82
N ASP A 40 0.61 9.50 19.13
CA ASP A 40 -0.17 8.49 19.84
C ASP A 40 -1.49 8.22 19.10
N LYS A 41 -1.70 6.96 18.67
CA LYS A 41 -2.86 6.53 17.88
C LYS A 41 -3.09 7.30 16.56
N GLN A 42 -2.06 7.95 16.03
CA GLN A 42 -2.12 8.63 14.73
C GLN A 42 -1.09 8.02 13.78
N TYR A 43 -1.58 7.50 12.66
CA TYR A 43 -0.78 6.84 11.66
C TYR A 43 -0.90 7.55 10.32
N ARG A 44 0.21 7.65 9.60
CA ARG A 44 0.31 8.25 8.27
C ARG A 44 0.83 7.23 7.28
N VAL A 45 0.10 7.07 6.19
CA VAL A 45 0.49 6.24 5.05
C VAL A 45 0.67 7.16 3.85
N GLU A 46 1.88 7.18 3.30
CA GLU A 46 2.27 7.99 2.15
C GLU A 46 2.52 7.04 0.98
N MET A 47 1.75 7.20 -0.10
CA MET A 47 1.84 6.39 -1.30
C MET A 47 2.29 7.28 -2.44
N ARG A 48 3.32 6.84 -3.16
CA ARG A 48 3.85 7.51 -4.34
C ARG A 48 4.02 6.49 -5.44
N VAL A 49 3.48 6.79 -6.61
CA VAL A 49 3.63 6.00 -7.82
C VAL A 49 4.37 6.83 -8.83
N HIS A 50 5.48 6.29 -9.31
CA HIS A 50 6.26 6.85 -10.39
C HIS A 50 6.09 6.00 -11.64
N ASP A 51 6.07 6.62 -12.81
CA ASP A 51 6.12 5.92 -14.09
C ASP A 51 7.51 5.31 -14.36
N SER A 52 7.63 4.56 -15.45
CA SER A 52 8.90 4.03 -15.99
C SER A 52 10.01 5.06 -16.20
N GLY A 53 9.67 6.31 -16.51
CA GLY A 53 10.60 7.44 -16.61
C GLY A 53 10.97 8.07 -15.28
N GLY A 54 10.45 7.56 -14.17
CA GLY A 54 10.68 8.10 -12.82
C GLY A 54 9.84 9.34 -12.50
N GLN A 55 8.87 9.71 -13.35
CA GLN A 55 7.98 10.83 -13.07
C GLN A 55 6.90 10.41 -12.08
N LEU A 56 6.66 11.22 -11.04
CA LEU A 56 5.56 11.00 -10.11
C LEU A 56 4.22 11.18 -10.84
N ILE A 57 3.45 10.09 -10.98
CA ILE A 57 2.13 10.08 -11.63
C ILE A 57 0.98 10.06 -10.62
N HIS A 58 1.25 9.62 -9.38
CA HIS A 58 0.24 9.61 -8.34
C HIS A 58 0.90 9.75 -6.96
N GLU A 59 0.36 10.64 -6.13
CA GLU A 59 0.69 10.73 -4.70
C GLU A 59 -0.61 10.75 -3.89
N GLN A 60 -0.66 9.93 -2.85
CA GLN A 60 -1.77 9.91 -1.92
C GLN A 60 -1.25 9.78 -0.49
N ILE A 61 -1.75 10.66 0.38
CA ILE A 61 -1.39 10.67 1.80
C ILE A 61 -2.66 10.39 2.60
N ALA A 62 -2.71 9.22 3.23
CA ALA A 62 -3.77 8.83 4.13
C ALA A 62 -3.34 9.04 5.59
N ARG A 63 -4.24 9.59 6.39
CA ARG A 63 -4.11 9.65 7.84
C ARG A 63 -5.17 8.74 8.45
N LYS A 64 -4.76 7.93 9.41
CA LYS A 64 -5.65 7.06 10.17
C LYS A 64 -5.56 7.50 11.63
N GLU A 65 -6.72 7.83 12.16
CA GLU A 65 -6.95 8.13 13.57
C GLU A 65 -7.64 6.89 14.16
N ASP A 66 -7.33 6.60 15.43
CA ASP A 66 -7.68 5.33 16.10
C ASP A 66 -6.77 4.16 15.65
N ASP A 67 -6.58 3.16 16.51
CA ASP A 67 -5.60 2.09 16.32
C ASP A 67 -5.98 1.23 15.10
N PRO A 68 -5.34 1.42 13.94
CA PRO A 68 -5.75 0.78 12.69
C PRO A 68 -5.20 -0.65 12.59
N GLY A 69 -4.74 -1.20 13.72
CA GLY A 69 -3.92 -2.39 13.78
C GLY A 69 -2.44 -2.12 13.49
N PRO A 70 -1.64 -3.18 13.30
CA PRO A 70 -0.20 -3.07 13.14
C PRO A 70 0.18 -2.30 11.87
N THR A 71 1.28 -1.56 11.91
CA THR A 71 1.80 -0.77 10.77
C THR A 71 2.03 -1.62 9.52
N SER A 72 2.22 -2.93 9.65
CA SER A 72 2.26 -3.90 8.54
C SER A 72 0.96 -3.94 7.72
N GLU A 73 -0.20 -3.89 8.37
CA GLU A 73 -1.50 -3.91 7.68
C GLU A 73 -1.75 -2.58 6.95
N LEU A 74 -1.36 -1.45 7.55
CA LEU A 74 -1.37 -0.14 6.90
C LEU A 74 -0.47 -0.10 5.67
N LEU A 75 0.73 -0.69 5.78
CA LEU A 75 1.66 -0.80 4.66
C LEU A 75 1.07 -1.65 3.53
N LYS A 76 0.50 -2.82 3.86
CA LYS A 76 -0.14 -3.71 2.89
C LYS A 76 -1.31 -3.04 2.17
N TRP A 77 -2.15 -2.32 2.90
CA TRP A 77 -3.22 -1.51 2.30
C TRP A 77 -2.66 -0.45 1.34
N GLY A 78 -1.61 0.28 1.74
CA GLY A 78 -0.99 1.28 0.89
C GLY A 78 -0.34 0.69 -0.36
N ILE A 79 0.26 -0.50 -0.26
CA ILE A 79 0.82 -1.24 -1.39
C ILE A 79 -0.29 -1.64 -2.37
N ASP A 80 -1.42 -2.16 -1.88
CA ASP A 80 -2.55 -2.54 -2.74
C ASP A 80 -3.10 -1.33 -3.50
N GLN A 81 -3.31 -0.19 -2.81
CA GLN A 81 -3.75 1.05 -3.45
C GLN A 81 -2.73 1.57 -4.47
N ALA A 82 -1.44 1.61 -4.12
CA ALA A 82 -0.39 2.05 -5.04
C ALA A 82 -0.31 1.14 -6.28
N LYS A 83 -0.46 -0.18 -6.12
CA LYS A 83 -0.52 -1.14 -7.24
C LYS A 83 -1.75 -0.93 -8.11
N ARG A 84 -2.92 -0.61 -7.54
CA ARG A 84 -4.11 -0.25 -8.32
C ARG A 84 -3.88 0.99 -9.17
N HIS A 85 -3.21 2.01 -8.65
CA HIS A 85 -2.89 3.21 -9.42
C HIS A 85 -1.79 2.98 -10.46
N ALA A 86 -0.79 2.16 -10.13
CA ALA A 86 0.32 1.84 -11.02
C ALA A 86 -0.03 0.83 -12.13
N GLY A 87 -0.98 -0.09 -11.87
CA GLY A 87 -1.48 -1.10 -12.82
C GLY A 87 -2.85 -0.75 -13.45
N GLY A 88 -3.48 0.34 -13.00
CA GLY A 88 -4.87 0.75 -13.26
C GLY A 88 -5.17 1.30 -14.66
N HIS A 89 -4.60 0.73 -15.71
CA HIS A 89 -5.24 0.72 -17.03
C HIS A 89 -5.44 -0.69 -17.61
N ARG A 90 -5.18 -1.74 -16.82
CA ARG A 90 -5.42 -3.13 -17.23
C ARG A 90 -6.06 -3.97 -16.11
N GLY A 91 -7.35 -3.77 -15.89
CA GLY A 91 -8.25 -4.89 -15.54
C GLY A 91 -8.33 -5.35 -14.08
N ALA A 92 -8.59 -4.44 -13.14
CA ALA A 92 -9.44 -4.80 -12.00
C ALA A 92 -10.71 -3.95 -12.11
N PRO A 93 -11.91 -4.56 -12.30
CA PRO A 93 -13.15 -3.81 -12.20
C PRO A 93 -13.17 -3.14 -10.83
N MET A 94 -13.63 -1.89 -10.81
CA MET A 94 -14.11 -1.26 -9.58
C MET A 94 -15.17 -2.21 -9.02
N ASP A 95 -14.79 -3.06 -8.06
CA ASP A 95 -15.75 -3.83 -7.30
C ASP A 95 -16.46 -2.83 -6.41
N ASP A 96 -17.59 -2.44 -6.95
CA ASP A 96 -18.77 -1.81 -6.38
C ASP A 96 -19.07 -2.41 -4.98
N HIS A 97 -18.29 -2.05 -3.97
CA HIS A 97 -18.83 -1.99 -2.61
C HIS A 97 -19.64 -0.70 -2.47
N HIS A 98 -20.67 -0.63 -3.31
CA HIS A 98 -21.94 0.01 -3.02
C HIS A 98 -22.47 -0.74 -1.80
N GLN A 99 -22.06 -0.26 -0.64
CA GLN A 99 -22.58 -0.69 0.64
C GLN A 99 -24.10 -0.48 0.55
N LYS A 100 -24.82 -1.59 0.38
CA LYS A 100 -26.26 -1.64 0.55
C LYS A 100 -26.55 -1.00 1.91
N THR A 101 -27.07 0.22 1.90
CA THR A 101 -27.84 0.74 3.02
C THR A 101 -29.20 0.02 2.92
N PRO A 102 -29.54 -0.90 3.83
CA PRO A 102 -30.94 -1.30 3.95
C PRO A 102 -31.64 -0.20 4.75
N ILE A 103 -32.60 0.48 4.13
CA ILE A 103 -33.79 0.99 4.84
C ILE A 103 -35.03 0.52 4.11
#